data_AF-A0A2N2RKS0-F1
#
_entry.id   AF-A0A2N2RKS0-F1
#
_cell.length_a   1.000
_cell.length_b   1.000
_cell.length_c   1.000
_cell.angle_alpha   90.00
_cell.angle_beta   90.00
_cell.angle_gamma   90.00
#
_symmetry.space_group_name_H-M   'P 1'
#
loop_
_entity.id
_entity.type
_entity.pdbx_description
1 polymer ?
#
loop_
_entity_poly.entity_id
_entity_poly.type
_entity_poly.pdbx_seq_one_letter_code
_entity_poly.pdbx_strand_id
1 'polypeptide(L)' 'MIKCNLSRIMGEKKLKISDVSRDTGINRGTLTRLYQETAERIDLDVMDQLCDYLKCEVGTLFERIE' A
#
# COMPACT_ATOMS: atom_id res chain seq x y z
N MET A 1 4.50 -16.87 0.20
CA MET A 1 3.35 -15.98 -0.14
C MET A 1 3.84 -14.55 -0.37
N ILE A 2 3.15 -13.71 -1.16
CA ILE A 2 3.49 -12.27 -1.22
C ILE A 2 2.73 -11.56 -0.09
N LYS A 3 3.45 -10.80 0.73
CA LYS A 3 2.92 -10.00 1.82
C LYS A 3 2.93 -8.52 1.44
N CYS A 4 1.88 -7.79 1.86
CA CYS A 4 1.81 -6.34 1.71
C CYS A 4 2.04 -5.66 3.06
N ASN A 5 3.06 -4.81 3.15
CA ASN A 5 3.44 -4.11 4.37
C ASN A 5 2.77 -2.73 4.52
N LEU A 6 1.72 -2.44 3.74
CA LEU A 6 1.05 -1.14 3.73
C LEU A 6 0.55 -0.74 5.13
N SER A 7 -0.03 -1.68 5.88
CA SER A 7 -0.54 -1.42 7.24
C SER A 7 0.56 -0.99 8.21
N ARG A 8 1.70 -1.69 8.18
CA ARG A 8 2.89 -1.36 8.98
C ARG A 8 3.42 0.02 8.64
N ILE A 9 3.70 0.29 7.36
CA ILE A 9 4.27 1.56 6.90
C ILE A 9 3.34 2.74 7.25
N MET A 10 2.03 2.57 7.04
CA MET A 10 1.04 3.59 7.39
C MET A 10 0.96 3.83 8.90
N GLY A 11 1.05 2.78 9.72
CA GLY A 11 1.10 2.89 11.17
C GLY A 11 2.31 3.68 11.66
N GLU A 12 3.50 3.36 11.15
CA GLU A 12 4.76 4.06 11.45
C GLU A 12 4.69 5.55 11.08
N LYS A 13 4.06 5.87 9.94
CA LYS A 13 3.87 7.25 9.45
C LYS A 13 2.62 7.94 9.99
N LYS A 14 1.82 7.28 10.84
CA LYS A 14 0.53 7.78 11.39
C LYS A 14 -0.47 8.24 10.31
N LEU A 15 -0.51 7.54 9.17
CA LEU A 15 -1.38 7.83 8.04
C LEU A 15 -2.70 7.08 8.13
N LYS A 16 -3.81 7.72 7.74
CA LYS A 16 -5.10 7.05 7.55
C LYS A 16 -5.32 6.73 6.08
N ILE A 17 -6.11 5.68 5.80
CA ILE A 17 -6.53 5.33 4.43
C ILE A 17 -7.19 6.53 3.71
N SER A 18 -7.95 7.35 4.44
CA SER A 18 -8.56 8.56 3.87
C SER A 18 -7.55 9.59 3.39
N ASP A 19 -6.41 9.72 4.09
CA ASP A 19 -5.36 10.67 3.71
C ASP A 19 -4.64 10.16 2.47
N VAL A 20 -4.20 8.89 2.49
CA VAL A 20 -3.55 8.27 1.32
C VAL A 20 -4.46 8.33 0.09
N SER A 21 -5.75 8.01 0.24
CA SER A 21 -6.69 8.06 -0.88
C SER A 21 -6.85 9.46 -1.46
N ARG A 22 -6.96 10.48 -0.61
CA ARG A 22 -7.09 11.88 -1.04
C ARG A 22 -5.82 12.36 -1.75
N ASP A 23 -4.66 12.02 -1.20
CA ASP A 23 -3.40 12.59 -1.62
C ASP A 23 -2.80 11.85 -2.85
N THR A 24 -3.15 10.57 -3.04
CA THR A 24 -2.72 9.74 -4.20
C THR A 24 -3.78 9.59 -5.29
N GLY A 25 -5.05 9.85 -4.98
CA GLY A 25 -6.18 9.53 -5.86
C GLY A 25 -6.54 8.04 -5.93
N ILE A 26 -5.81 7.16 -5.24
CA ILE A 26 -6.10 5.72 -5.23
C ILE A 26 -7.45 5.47 -4.55
N ASN A 27 -8.26 4.61 -5.16
CA ASN A 27 -9.55 4.21 -4.61
C ASN A 27 -9.42 3.64 -3.19
N ARG A 28 -10.24 4.13 -2.25
CA ARG A 28 -10.24 3.66 -0.85
C ARG A 28 -10.39 2.16 -0.71
N GLY A 29 -11.21 1.51 -1.53
CA GLY A 29 -11.39 0.06 -1.51
C GLY A 29 -10.13 -0.70 -1.90
N THR A 30 -9.36 -0.19 -2.86
CA THR A 30 -8.05 -0.76 -3.22
C THR A 30 -7.07 -0.64 -2.05
N LEU A 31 -6.97 0.54 -1.43
CA LEU A 31 -6.12 0.74 -0.25
C LEU A 31 -6.55 -0.13 0.93
N THR A 32 -7.85 -0.28 1.19
CA THR A 32 -8.36 -1.15 2.26
C THR A 32 -7.98 -2.60 2.03
N ARG A 33 -8.13 -3.13 0.81
CA ARG A 33 -7.74 -4.51 0.50
C ARG A 33 -6.24 -4.73 0.64
N LEU A 34 -5.41 -3.79 0.20
CA LEU A 34 -3.96 -3.85 0.39
C LEU A 34 -3.58 -3.78 1.87
N TYR A 35 -4.20 -2.86 2.62
CA TYR A 35 -3.98 -2.70 4.06
C TYR A 35 -4.36 -3.96 4.85
N GLN A 36 -5.44 -4.63 4.46
CA GLN A 36 -5.93 -5.86 5.09
C GLN A 36 -5.32 -7.13 4.49
N GLU A 37 -4.39 -7.01 3.54
CA GLU A 37 -3.75 -8.14 2.85
C GLU A 37 -4.74 -9.10 2.16
N THR A 38 -5.88 -8.58 1.68
CA THR A 38 -6.93 -9.34 0.95
C THR A 38 -6.94 -9.06 -0.55
N ALA A 39 -5.96 -8.31 -1.07
CA ALA A 39 -5.85 -8.01 -2.48
C ALA A 39 -5.31 -9.22 -3.28
N GLU A 40 -6.07 -9.69 -4.27
CA GLU A 40 -5.65 -10.76 -5.18
C GLU A 40 -4.83 -10.24 -6.38
N ARG A 41 -5.00 -8.96 -6.71
CA ARG A 41 -4.35 -8.29 -7.83
C ARG A 41 -4.00 -6.85 -7.44
N ILE A 42 -2.94 -6.34 -8.04
CA ILE A 42 -2.54 -4.94 -7.92
C ILE A 42 -2.07 -4.43 -9.29
N ASP A 43 -2.50 -3.22 -9.63
CA ASP A 43 -2.06 -2.51 -10.83
C ASP A 43 -0.69 -1.87 -10.57
N LEU A 44 0.22 -1.92 -11.55
CA LEU A 44 1.57 -1.36 -11.40
C LEU A 44 1.55 0.13 -11.07
N ASP A 45 0.62 0.89 -11.66
CA ASP A 45 0.46 2.33 -11.38
C ASP A 45 0.11 2.59 -9.91
N VAL A 46 -0.75 1.75 -9.31
CA VAL A 46 -1.10 1.85 -7.88
C VAL A 46 0.12 1.55 -7.01
N MET A 47 0.92 0.56 -7.38
CA MET A 47 2.16 0.23 -6.68
C MET A 47 3.17 1.37 -6.75
N ASP A 48 3.40 1.94 -7.94
CA ASP A 48 4.32 3.06 -8.16
C ASP A 48 3.89 4.30 -7.38
N GLN A 49 2.59 4.67 -7.45
CA GLN A 49 2.03 5.78 -6.70
C GLN A 49 2.19 5.60 -5.17
N LEU A 50 1.97 4.38 -4.66
CA LEU A 50 2.18 4.10 -3.23
C LEU A 50 3.65 4.21 -2.84
N CYS A 51 4.56 3.67 -3.66
CA CYS A 51 6.00 3.78 -3.42
C CYS A 51 6.46 5.24 -3.40
N ASP A 52 6.02 6.06 -4.37
CA ASP A 52 6.35 7.48 -4.40
C ASP A 52 5.75 8.25 -3.21
N TYR A 53 4.46 8.02 -2.90
CA TYR A 53 3.79 8.69 -1.79
C TYR A 53 4.40 8.33 -0.43
N LEU A 54 4.69 7.05 -0.21
CA LEU A 54 5.26 6.56 1.04
C LEU A 54 6.78 6.76 1.13
N LYS A 55 7.41 7.16 0.02
CA LYS A 55 8.87 7.29 -0.13
C LYS A 55 9.58 6.01 0.28
N CYS A 56 9.18 4.89 -0.34
CA CYS A 56 9.75 3.58 -0.09
C CYS A 56 9.95 2.78 -1.38
N GLU A 57 10.82 1.78 -1.32
CA GLU A 57 11.04 0.84 -2.43
C GLU A 57 9.93 -0.20 -2.51
N VAL A 58 9.74 -0.79 -3.69
CA VAL A 58 8.78 -1.89 -3.90
C VAL A 58 9.02 -3.03 -2.93
N GLY A 59 10.28 -3.40 -2.65
CA GLY A 59 10.63 -4.45 -1.69
C GLY A 59 10.29 -4.12 -0.23
N THR A 60 10.10 -2.84 0.10
CA THR A 60 9.61 -2.42 1.42
C THR A 60 8.09 -2.58 1.51
N LEU A 61 7.38 -2.28 0.41
CA LEU A 61 5.93 -2.36 0.33
C LEU A 61 5.44 -3.80 0.16
N PHE A 62 6.15 -4.61 -0.64
CA PHE A 62 5.84 -6.00 -0.92
C PHE A 62 7.06 -6.88 -0.71
N GLU A 63 6.87 -8.00 -0.02
CA GLU A 63 7.92 -8.98 0.20
C GLU A 63 7.40 -10.40 -0.03
N ARG A 64 8.29 -11.29 -0.47
CA ARG A 64 8.00 -12.72 -0.49
C ARG A 64 8.39 -13.31 0.85
N ILE A 65 7.40 -13.81 1.58
CA ILE A 65 7.59 -14.61 2.79
C ILE A 65 7.51 -16.10 2.46
N GLU A 66 8.22 -16.93 3.21
CA GLU A 66 8.09 -18.39 3.16
C GLU A 66 6.73 -18.84 3.71
#